data_AF-A0A4V1UKW6-F1
#
_entry.id   AF-A0A4V1UKW6-F1
#
_cell.length_a   1.000
_cell.length_b   1.000
_cell.length_c   1.000
_cell.angle_alpha   90.00
_cell.angle_beta   90.00
_cell.angle_gamma   90.00
#
_symmetry.space_group_name_H-M   'P 1'
#
loop_
_entity.id
_entity.type
_entity.pdbx_description
1 polymer ?
#
loop_
_entity_poly.entity_id
_entity_poly.type
_entity_poly.pdbx_seq_one_letter_code
_entity_poly.pdbx_strand_id
1 'polypeptide(L)'
;MDRKVKAASQSGALLLISAGVLVGINALSVFGGHVRKDVTNNERYTLSDGSARLISHLDAPIRIEAYVTKGLPKLDAFVRDLRDLLQEYKTRGGGKFEFVVIEAKTEDEKKAAKEAGLVEQPFGEADNSGEDKMAVSQGFMGLVFKYKSEKDAIKFIPPNQTDGLEFWITNKIREIHDKADEVKHKVGVLTGHDEMKLTEANLVPAQAGKPSMQQIVTQNFPFYAFEDVDLKGGDAEIDDTLDGLIITQPGKEITEKELRRIDQFVLKGKSLAIFASAVNVKDKDPKMSATLKTWG
;
A
#
# COMPACT_ATOMS: atom_id res chain seq x y z
N MET A 1 -30.16 38.73 63.06
CA MET A 1 -30.21 39.11 61.62
C MET A 1 -29.06 38.48 60.82
N ASP A 2 -27.99 37.97 61.45
CA ASP A 2 -26.77 37.48 60.77
C ASP A 2 -26.89 36.22 59.90
N ARG A 3 -27.86 35.33 60.15
CA ARG A 3 -28.00 34.10 59.34
C ARG A 3 -28.56 34.37 57.94
N LYS A 4 -29.41 35.37 57.76
CA LYS A 4 -29.99 35.72 56.44
C LYS A 4 -28.97 36.43 55.54
N VAL A 5 -28.07 37.23 56.12
CA VAL A 5 -27.00 37.93 55.39
C VAL A 5 -25.92 36.95 54.91
N LYS A 6 -25.52 35.98 55.75
CA LYS A 6 -24.59 34.90 55.35
C LYS A 6 -25.16 34.00 54.25
N ALA A 7 -26.46 33.66 54.32
CA ALA A 7 -27.11 32.87 53.28
C ALA A 7 -27.18 33.62 51.95
N ALA A 8 -27.55 34.91 51.97
CA ALA A 8 -27.60 35.74 50.77
C ALA A 8 -26.22 35.95 50.12
N SER A 9 -25.16 36.13 50.92
CA SER A 9 -23.79 36.22 50.39
C SER A 9 -23.29 34.89 49.82
N GLN A 10 -23.68 33.76 50.43
CA GLN A 10 -23.34 32.43 49.92
C GLN A 10 -24.10 32.10 48.62
N SER A 11 -25.38 32.48 48.51
CA SER A 11 -26.16 32.33 47.27
C SER A 11 -25.64 33.22 46.15
N GLY A 12 -25.24 34.47 46.46
CA GLY A 12 -24.63 35.37 45.48
C GLY A 12 -23.28 34.87 44.97
N ALA A 13 -22.44 34.33 45.86
CA ALA A 13 -21.16 33.73 45.48
C ALA A 13 -21.36 32.49 44.59
N LEU A 14 -22.34 31.63 44.90
CA LEU A 14 -22.66 30.46 44.08
C LEU A 14 -23.17 30.85 42.69
N LEU A 15 -24.00 31.89 42.58
CA LEU A 15 -24.46 32.39 41.28
C LEU A 15 -23.32 32.96 40.44
N LEU A 16 -22.38 33.71 41.04
CA LEU A 16 -21.21 34.24 40.33
C LEU A 16 -20.26 33.12 39.87
N ILE A 17 -20.04 32.10 40.69
CA ILE A 17 -19.25 30.93 40.32
C ILE A 17 -19.93 30.19 39.16
N SER A 18 -21.25 29.99 39.25
CA SER A 18 -22.02 29.29 38.21
C SER A 18 -22.00 30.05 36.87
N ALA A 19 -22.15 31.37 36.92
CA ALA A 19 -22.01 32.24 35.74
C ALA A 19 -20.59 32.20 35.17
N GLY A 20 -19.56 32.21 36.01
CA GLY A 20 -18.17 32.09 35.60
C GLY A 20 -17.86 30.75 34.91
N VAL A 21 -18.41 29.64 35.43
CA VAL A 21 -18.28 28.32 34.81
C VAL A 21 -18.97 28.27 33.45
N LEU A 22 -20.18 28.84 33.32
CA LEU A 22 -20.90 28.91 32.05
C LEU A 22 -20.13 29.72 30.99
N VAL A 23 -19.58 30.87 31.39
CA VAL A 23 -18.73 31.68 30.51
C VAL A 23 -17.45 30.94 30.14
N GLY A 24 -16.82 30.24 31.09
CA GLY A 24 -15.62 29.44 30.85
C GLY A 24 -15.85 28.28 29.89
N ILE A 25 -16.97 27.55 30.02
CA ILE A 25 -17.35 26.47 29.10
C ILE A 25 -17.62 27.01 27.70
N ASN A 26 -18.32 28.15 27.59
CA ASN A 26 -18.61 28.76 26.31
C ASN A 26 -17.33 29.31 25.63
N ALA A 27 -16.43 29.92 26.40
CA ALA A 27 -15.13 30.36 25.92
C ALA A 27 -14.25 29.18 25.47
N LEU A 28 -14.26 28.05 26.18
CA LEU A 28 -13.59 26.82 25.73
C LEU A 28 -14.18 26.27 24.43
N SER A 29 -15.48 26.43 24.20
CA SER A 29 -16.12 26.03 22.93
C SER A 29 -15.78 26.95 21.75
N VAL A 30 -15.49 28.24 22.01
CA VAL A 30 -15.19 29.24 20.97
C VAL A 30 -13.69 29.32 20.66
N PHE A 31 -12.83 29.18 21.69
CA PHE A 31 -11.37 29.30 21.56
C PHE A 31 -10.63 27.96 21.55
N GLY A 32 -11.25 26.89 22.05
CA GLY A 32 -10.78 25.53 21.86
C GLY A 32 -11.01 25.17 20.40
N GLY A 33 -10.02 25.45 19.56
CA GLY A 33 -10.00 25.05 18.16
C GLY A 33 -10.53 23.63 18.05
N HIS A 34 -11.49 23.43 17.14
CA HIS A 34 -12.12 22.14 16.92
C HIS A 34 -11.04 21.13 16.48
N VAL A 35 -10.34 20.53 17.45
CA VAL A 35 -9.69 19.24 17.27
C VAL A 35 -10.85 18.27 17.22
N ARG A 36 -11.49 18.20 16.04
CA ARG A 36 -12.28 17.06 15.64
C ARG A 36 -11.30 15.90 15.58
N LYS A 37 -11.05 15.30 16.75
CA LYS A 37 -10.57 13.93 16.81
C LYS A 37 -11.82 13.12 16.46
N ASP A 38 -12.00 12.93 15.15
CA ASP A 38 -13.15 12.23 14.60
C ASP A 38 -13.06 10.79 15.10
N VAL A 39 -13.86 10.45 16.12
CA VAL A 39 -13.91 9.12 16.74
C VAL A 39 -14.93 8.24 16.02
N THR A 40 -15.49 8.69 14.89
CA THR A 40 -16.14 7.79 13.92
C THR A 40 -15.05 7.09 13.11
N ASN A 41 -14.33 6.23 13.81
CA ASN A 41 -13.22 5.43 13.35
C ASN A 41 -13.74 4.38 12.36
N ASN A 42 -13.99 4.78 11.11
CA ASN A 42 -14.06 3.84 10.00
C ASN A 42 -12.61 3.60 9.53
N GLU A 43 -11.81 2.94 10.39
CA GLU A 43 -10.39 2.61 10.15
C GLU A 43 -10.16 1.83 8.84
N ARG A 44 -11.24 1.32 8.22
CA ARG A 44 -11.19 0.57 6.96
C ARG A 44 -10.60 1.38 5.79
N TYR A 45 -10.63 2.71 5.82
CA TYR A 45 -10.10 3.56 4.73
C TYR A 45 -9.11 4.63 5.21
N THR A 46 -8.33 4.33 6.25
CA THR A 46 -7.20 5.19 6.61
C THR A 46 -5.99 4.83 5.76
N LEU A 47 -5.49 5.80 5.01
CA LEU A 47 -4.30 5.64 4.20
C LEU A 47 -3.08 5.37 5.10
N SER A 48 -2.33 4.32 4.79
CA SER A 48 -1.10 4.02 5.53
C SER A 48 -0.07 5.13 5.37
N ASP A 49 0.82 5.27 6.35
CA ASP A 49 1.89 6.27 6.29
C ASP A 49 2.83 6.04 5.11
N GLY A 50 3.00 4.79 4.67
CA GLY A 50 3.80 4.45 3.49
C GLY A 50 3.20 5.03 2.21
N SER A 51 1.90 4.81 2.01
CA SER A 51 1.16 5.33 0.86
C SER A 51 1.09 6.87 0.91
N ALA A 52 0.85 7.47 2.08
CA ALA A 52 0.85 8.91 2.25
C ALA A 52 2.21 9.54 1.90
N ARG A 53 3.32 8.93 2.37
CA ARG A 53 4.69 9.36 2.02
C ARG A 53 4.95 9.25 0.52
N LEU A 54 4.52 8.17 -0.13
CA LEU A 54 4.72 8.02 -1.57
C LEU A 54 4.11 9.21 -2.34
N ILE A 55 2.85 9.55 -2.04
CA ILE A 55 2.17 10.65 -2.74
C ILE A 55 2.80 12.01 -2.43
N SER A 56 3.18 12.26 -1.17
CA SER A 56 3.76 13.54 -0.79
C SER A 56 5.10 13.81 -1.46
N HIS A 57 5.83 12.76 -1.88
CA HIS A 57 7.13 12.86 -2.54
C HIS A 57 7.06 12.89 -4.07
N LEU A 58 5.90 12.72 -4.69
CA LEU A 58 5.78 12.83 -6.15
C LEU A 58 6.23 14.20 -6.65
N ASP A 59 6.99 14.27 -7.74
CA ASP A 59 7.45 15.55 -8.29
C ASP A 59 6.34 16.35 -8.98
N ALA A 60 5.34 15.65 -9.50
CA ALA A 60 4.19 16.22 -10.20
C ALA A 60 2.87 15.69 -9.63
N PRO A 61 1.71 16.32 -9.91
CA PRO A 61 0.43 15.75 -9.52
C PRO A 61 0.11 14.49 -10.34
N ILE A 62 -0.31 13.43 -9.68
CA ILE A 62 -0.91 12.25 -10.32
C ILE A 62 -2.44 12.43 -10.41
N ARG A 63 -3.01 12.05 -11.56
CA ARG A 63 -4.46 12.06 -11.78
C ARG A 63 -5.00 10.65 -11.97
N ILE A 64 -6.02 10.29 -11.19
CA ILE A 64 -6.73 9.01 -11.29
C ILE A 64 -8.13 9.22 -11.86
N GLU A 65 -8.50 8.46 -12.88
CA GLU A 65 -9.86 8.39 -13.41
C GLU A 65 -10.45 7.02 -13.06
N ALA A 66 -11.40 7.02 -12.12
CA ALA A 66 -12.09 5.83 -11.68
C ALA A 66 -13.35 5.60 -12.52
N TYR A 67 -13.30 4.64 -13.44
CA TYR A 67 -14.44 4.25 -14.25
C TYR A 67 -15.24 3.18 -13.52
N VAL A 68 -16.50 3.46 -13.24
CA VAL A 68 -17.35 2.62 -12.39
C VAL A 68 -18.73 2.42 -13.01
N THR A 69 -19.33 1.26 -12.75
CA THR A 69 -20.74 0.98 -12.98
C THR A 69 -21.50 1.06 -11.67
N LYS A 70 -22.69 1.68 -11.69
CA LYS A 70 -23.58 1.85 -10.53
C LYS A 70 -24.94 1.22 -10.79
N GLY A 71 -25.80 1.21 -9.77
CA GLY A 71 -27.20 0.78 -9.90
C GLY A 71 -27.51 -0.60 -9.34
N LEU A 72 -26.51 -1.26 -8.74
CA LEU A 72 -26.69 -2.43 -7.89
C LEU A 72 -26.19 -2.09 -6.48
N PRO A 73 -26.91 -2.44 -5.40
CA PRO A 73 -26.53 -2.11 -4.03
C PRO A 73 -25.08 -2.44 -3.69
N LYS A 74 -24.56 -3.59 -4.15
CA LYS A 74 -23.16 -3.98 -3.91
C LYS A 74 -22.17 -3.10 -4.67
N LEU A 75 -22.47 -2.73 -5.91
CA LEU A 75 -21.61 -1.85 -6.70
C LEU A 75 -21.58 -0.45 -6.10
N ASP A 76 -22.75 0.09 -5.73
CA ASP A 76 -22.84 1.42 -5.14
C ASP A 76 -22.10 1.51 -3.79
N ALA A 77 -22.16 0.44 -3.00
CA ALA A 77 -21.35 0.33 -1.78
C ALA A 77 -19.85 0.35 -2.08
N PHE A 78 -19.40 -0.47 -3.02
CA PHE A 78 -18.00 -0.51 -3.44
C PHE A 78 -17.50 0.84 -3.97
N VAL A 79 -18.30 1.52 -4.81
CA VAL A 79 -17.92 2.81 -5.39
C VAL A 79 -17.80 3.90 -4.32
N ARG A 80 -18.66 3.88 -3.31
CA ARG A 80 -18.54 4.79 -2.15
C ARG A 80 -17.24 4.52 -1.40
N ASP A 81 -16.95 3.26 -1.10
CA ASP A 81 -15.74 2.85 -0.38
C ASP A 81 -14.46 3.21 -1.16
N LEU A 82 -14.43 2.99 -2.48
CA LEU A 82 -13.34 3.39 -3.36
C LEU A 82 -13.18 4.92 -3.38
N ARG A 83 -14.27 5.67 -3.49
CA ARG A 83 -14.24 7.14 -3.49
C ARG A 83 -13.69 7.67 -2.17
N ASP A 84 -14.10 7.09 -1.05
CA ASP A 84 -13.65 7.51 0.28
C ASP A 84 -12.15 7.23 0.45
N LEU A 85 -11.65 6.08 -0.04
CA LEU A 85 -10.21 5.80 -0.12
C LEU A 85 -9.46 6.83 -0.98
N LEU A 86 -9.90 7.09 -2.21
CA LEU A 86 -9.27 8.08 -3.11
C LEU A 86 -9.31 9.50 -2.53
N GLN A 87 -10.35 9.82 -1.75
CA GLN A 87 -10.45 11.09 -1.03
C GLN A 87 -9.39 11.21 0.08
N GLU A 88 -9.04 10.11 0.75
CA GLU A 88 -7.95 10.10 1.73
C GLU A 88 -6.59 10.31 1.05
N TYR A 89 -6.34 9.70 -0.11
CA TYR A 89 -5.16 9.99 -0.94
C TYR A 89 -5.08 11.48 -1.31
N LYS A 90 -6.18 12.08 -1.76
CA LYS A 90 -6.23 13.52 -2.10
C LYS A 90 -5.93 14.40 -0.89
N THR A 91 -6.53 14.08 0.26
CA THR A 91 -6.37 14.86 1.51
C THR A 91 -4.92 14.80 2.00
N ARG A 92 -4.29 13.62 2.00
CA ARG A 92 -2.90 13.46 2.45
C ARG A 92 -1.86 13.82 1.39
N GLY A 93 -2.25 13.85 0.12
CA GLY A 93 -1.36 14.11 -1.01
C GLY A 93 -0.94 15.57 -1.17
N GLY A 94 -1.51 16.51 -0.41
CA GLY A 94 -1.08 17.92 -0.42
C GLY A 94 -1.18 18.58 -1.81
N GLY A 95 -2.17 18.20 -2.62
CA GLY A 95 -2.35 18.69 -3.99
C GLY A 95 -1.59 17.91 -5.07
N LYS A 96 -0.80 16.89 -4.70
CA LYS A 96 -0.11 16.00 -5.65
C LYS A 96 -0.96 14.81 -6.11
N PHE A 97 -2.21 14.72 -5.66
CA PHE A 97 -3.13 13.65 -6.01
C PHE A 97 -4.51 14.21 -6.33
N GLU A 98 -4.97 13.91 -7.54
CA GLU A 98 -6.29 14.28 -8.02
C GLU A 98 -7.03 13.04 -8.52
N PHE A 99 -8.34 12.99 -8.32
CA PHE A 99 -9.14 11.91 -8.85
C PHE A 99 -10.51 12.38 -9.33
N VAL A 100 -11.09 11.62 -10.26
CA VAL A 100 -12.45 11.82 -10.74
C VAL A 100 -13.12 10.45 -10.84
N VAL A 101 -14.41 10.38 -10.52
CA VAL A 101 -15.22 9.16 -10.70
C VAL A 101 -16.12 9.36 -11.92
N ILE A 102 -16.01 8.46 -12.89
CA ILE A 102 -16.69 8.49 -14.19
C ILE A 102 -17.60 7.27 -14.29
N GLU A 103 -18.88 7.51 -14.57
CA GLU A 103 -19.82 6.45 -14.92
C GLU A 103 -20.04 6.52 -16.43
N ALA A 104 -19.41 5.60 -17.18
CA ALA A 104 -19.46 5.61 -18.64
C ALA A 104 -20.82 5.14 -19.15
N LYS A 105 -21.72 6.10 -19.45
CA LYS A 105 -23.09 5.82 -19.90
C LYS A 105 -23.22 5.91 -21.41
N THR A 106 -22.46 6.81 -22.03
CA THR A 106 -22.47 7.01 -23.47
C THR A 106 -21.47 6.08 -24.16
N GLU A 107 -21.72 5.74 -25.42
CA GLU A 107 -20.80 4.91 -26.21
C GLU A 107 -19.43 5.57 -26.37
N ASP A 108 -19.38 6.90 -26.45
CA ASP A 108 -18.10 7.65 -26.50
C ASP A 108 -17.29 7.50 -25.20
N GLU A 109 -17.94 7.58 -24.04
CA GLU A 109 -17.26 7.35 -22.75
C GLU A 109 -16.79 5.91 -22.59
N LYS A 110 -17.58 4.93 -23.04
CA LYS A 110 -17.18 3.52 -23.03
C LYS A 110 -16.01 3.28 -23.97
N LYS A 111 -15.99 3.92 -25.13
CA LYS A 111 -14.86 3.85 -26.07
C LYS A 111 -13.60 4.45 -25.45
N ALA A 112 -13.71 5.62 -24.82
CA ALA A 112 -12.60 6.26 -24.11
C ALA A 112 -12.05 5.37 -22.96
N ALA A 113 -12.93 4.70 -22.22
CA ALA A 113 -12.54 3.74 -21.19
C ALA A 113 -11.73 2.55 -21.77
N LYS A 114 -12.20 1.97 -22.89
CA LYS A 114 -11.50 0.89 -23.61
C LYS A 114 -10.15 1.35 -24.16
N GLU A 115 -10.09 2.53 -24.77
CA GLU A 115 -8.85 3.16 -25.24
C GLU A 115 -7.88 3.49 -24.09
N ALA A 116 -8.41 3.67 -22.87
CA ALA A 116 -7.60 3.80 -21.67
C ALA A 116 -7.11 2.47 -21.07
N GLY A 117 -7.42 1.34 -21.72
CA GLY A 117 -6.94 0.01 -21.34
C GLY A 117 -7.88 -0.75 -20.40
N LEU A 118 -9.06 -0.20 -20.09
CA LEU A 118 -10.04 -0.85 -19.23
C LEU A 118 -10.81 -1.94 -19.99
N VAL A 119 -11.31 -2.93 -19.24
CA VAL A 119 -12.09 -4.05 -19.79
C VAL A 119 -13.51 -3.95 -19.27
N GLU A 120 -14.47 -4.00 -20.20
CA GLU A 120 -15.90 -4.05 -19.88
C GLU A 120 -16.25 -5.43 -19.30
N GLN A 121 -17.02 -5.48 -18.22
CA GLN A 121 -17.38 -6.69 -17.50
C GLN A 121 -18.89 -6.75 -17.21
N PRO A 122 -19.48 -7.97 -17.19
CA PRO A 122 -20.81 -8.20 -16.66
C PRO A 122 -20.82 -8.08 -15.13
N PHE A 123 -21.70 -7.27 -14.59
CA PHE A 123 -22.05 -7.23 -13.17
C PHE A 123 -23.49 -7.68 -12.98
N GLY A 124 -23.69 -8.75 -12.22
CA GLY A 124 -25.01 -9.24 -11.85
C GLY A 124 -25.09 -9.53 -10.36
N GLU A 125 -26.28 -9.31 -9.79
CA GLU A 125 -26.66 -9.86 -8.50
C GLU A 125 -27.64 -11.01 -8.74
N ALA A 126 -27.41 -12.14 -8.06
CA ALA A 126 -28.41 -13.18 -7.95
C ALA A 126 -29.41 -12.73 -6.89
N ASP A 127 -30.65 -12.45 -7.31
CA ASP A 127 -31.70 -12.11 -6.37
C ASP A 127 -32.09 -13.37 -5.59
N ASN A 128 -32.04 -13.31 -4.26
CA ASN A 128 -32.46 -14.42 -3.40
C ASN A 128 -33.99 -14.52 -3.31
N SER A 129 -34.73 -13.62 -3.99
CA SER A 129 -36.19 -13.54 -3.96
C SER A 129 -36.88 -14.30 -5.10
N GLY A 130 -36.43 -15.50 -5.48
CA GLY A 130 -37.24 -16.49 -6.23
C GLY A 130 -37.86 -16.08 -7.59
N GLU A 131 -37.64 -14.86 -8.09
CA GLU A 131 -38.13 -14.36 -9.37
C GLU A 131 -36.93 -14.00 -10.25
N ASP A 132 -36.83 -14.70 -11.39
CA ASP A 132 -35.78 -14.63 -12.40
C ASP A 132 -35.57 -13.22 -12.99
N LYS A 133 -34.87 -12.34 -12.26
CA LYS A 133 -34.27 -11.14 -12.82
C LYS A 133 -32.82 -11.03 -12.37
N MET A 134 -31.95 -11.81 -13.00
CA MET A 134 -30.53 -11.48 -13.05
C MET A 134 -30.39 -10.16 -13.83
N ALA A 135 -30.37 -9.03 -13.13
CA ALA A 135 -30.02 -7.76 -13.72
C ALA A 135 -28.52 -7.76 -14.01
N VAL A 136 -28.13 -8.16 -15.22
CA VAL A 136 -26.75 -8.11 -15.69
C VAL A 136 -26.51 -6.74 -16.33
N SER A 137 -25.82 -5.86 -15.60
CA SER A 137 -25.31 -4.59 -16.13
C SER A 137 -23.92 -4.79 -16.73
N GLN A 138 -23.69 -4.30 -17.94
CA GLN A 138 -22.35 -4.25 -18.54
C GLN A 138 -21.72 -2.90 -18.22
N GLY A 139 -20.46 -2.90 -17.80
CA GLY A 139 -19.69 -1.66 -17.73
C GLY A 139 -18.31 -1.86 -17.15
N PHE A 140 -17.77 -0.84 -16.48
CA PHE A 140 -16.37 -0.82 -16.05
C PHE A 140 -16.27 -0.76 -14.53
N MET A 141 -15.21 -1.37 -13.99
CA MET A 141 -14.78 -1.15 -12.62
C MET A 141 -13.25 -1.12 -12.64
N GLY A 142 -12.65 0.03 -12.91
CA GLY A 142 -11.22 0.14 -13.12
C GLY A 142 -10.68 1.54 -12.91
N LEU A 143 -9.36 1.66 -12.80
CA LEU A 143 -8.67 2.91 -12.50
C LEU A 143 -7.64 3.20 -13.59
N VAL A 144 -7.68 4.41 -14.13
CA VAL A 144 -6.68 4.91 -15.08
C VAL A 144 -5.80 5.93 -14.37
N PHE A 145 -4.49 5.74 -14.43
CA PHE A 145 -3.48 6.54 -13.78
C PHE A 145 -2.76 7.38 -14.84
N LYS A 146 -2.59 8.68 -14.56
CA LYS A 146 -1.88 9.61 -15.43
C LYS A 146 -0.86 10.39 -14.59
N TYR A 147 0.41 10.27 -14.94
CA TYR A 147 1.51 10.95 -14.27
C TYR A 147 2.56 11.37 -15.31
N LYS A 148 2.85 12.67 -15.40
CA LYS A 148 3.72 13.24 -16.45
C LYS A 148 3.28 12.76 -17.86
N SER A 149 4.15 12.12 -18.62
CA SER A 149 3.84 11.54 -19.94
C SER A 149 3.37 10.08 -19.88
N GLU A 150 3.43 9.45 -18.71
CA GLU A 150 3.07 8.06 -18.52
C GLU A 150 1.57 7.89 -18.21
N LYS A 151 1.02 6.79 -18.74
CA LYS A 151 -0.35 6.36 -18.49
C LYS A 151 -0.37 4.86 -18.32
N ASP A 152 -1.08 4.40 -17.29
CA ASP A 152 -1.33 2.98 -17.08
C ASP A 152 -2.70 2.78 -16.41
N ALA A 153 -3.19 1.55 -16.32
CA ALA A 153 -4.50 1.26 -15.76
C ALA A 153 -4.55 -0.05 -14.96
N ILE A 154 -5.28 -0.01 -13.84
CA ILE A 154 -5.84 -1.21 -13.23
C ILE A 154 -7.13 -1.53 -13.99
N LYS A 155 -7.04 -2.50 -14.89
CA LYS A 155 -8.05 -2.82 -15.91
C LYS A 155 -9.41 -3.22 -15.32
N PHE A 156 -9.36 -3.92 -14.18
CA PHE A 156 -10.54 -4.40 -13.48
C PHE A 156 -10.25 -4.51 -11.98
N ILE A 157 -11.21 -4.06 -11.17
CA ILE A 157 -11.22 -4.22 -9.72
C ILE A 157 -12.47 -4.99 -9.33
N PRO A 158 -12.33 -6.20 -8.77
CA PRO A 158 -13.45 -7.01 -8.34
C PRO A 158 -14.21 -6.34 -7.18
N PRO A 159 -15.51 -6.00 -7.33
CA PRO A 159 -16.27 -5.32 -6.28
C PRO A 159 -16.48 -6.14 -5.00
N ASN A 160 -16.20 -7.45 -5.04
CA ASN A 160 -16.26 -8.35 -3.89
C ASN A 160 -14.94 -8.41 -3.10
N GLN A 161 -13.87 -7.75 -3.55
CA GLN A 161 -12.58 -7.67 -2.87
C GLN A 161 -12.21 -6.21 -2.66
N THR A 162 -12.62 -5.68 -1.51
CA THR A 162 -12.17 -4.35 -1.03
C THR A 162 -10.86 -4.43 -0.25
N ASP A 163 -10.46 -5.64 0.16
CA ASP A 163 -9.20 -5.88 0.85
C ASP A 163 -8.01 -5.67 -0.10
N GLY A 164 -7.04 -4.85 0.31
CA GLY A 164 -5.83 -4.61 -0.46
C GLY A 164 -5.97 -3.58 -1.60
N LEU A 165 -7.12 -2.91 -1.75
CA LEU A 165 -7.29 -1.81 -2.73
C LEU A 165 -6.22 -0.74 -2.58
N GLU A 166 -5.93 -0.33 -1.35
CA GLU A 166 -4.88 0.65 -1.07
C GLU A 166 -3.53 0.18 -1.62
N PHE A 167 -3.17 -1.07 -1.36
CA PHE A 167 -1.91 -1.66 -1.80
C PHE A 167 -1.80 -1.70 -3.32
N TRP A 168 -2.87 -2.13 -4.03
CA TRP A 168 -2.88 -2.15 -5.50
C TRP A 168 -2.76 -0.75 -6.10
N ILE A 169 -3.51 0.21 -5.56
CA ILE A 169 -3.44 1.61 -5.99
C ILE A 169 -2.03 2.16 -5.74
N THR A 170 -1.50 2.02 -4.52
CA THR A 170 -0.17 2.52 -4.15
C THR A 170 0.93 1.93 -5.00
N ASN A 171 0.90 0.62 -5.25
CA ASN A 171 1.91 -0.02 -6.09
C ASN A 171 1.82 0.44 -7.54
N LYS A 172 0.61 0.62 -8.08
CA LYS A 172 0.45 1.16 -9.44
C LYS A 172 0.93 2.61 -9.54
N ILE A 173 0.73 3.40 -8.50
CA ILE A 173 1.28 4.76 -8.40
C ILE A 173 2.81 4.74 -8.35
N ARG A 174 3.40 3.83 -7.57
CA ARG A 174 4.87 3.66 -7.53
C ARG A 174 5.40 3.27 -8.91
N GLU A 175 4.81 2.27 -9.54
CA GLU A 175 5.22 1.78 -10.86
C GLU A 175 5.18 2.88 -11.93
N ILE A 176 4.09 3.66 -12.02
CA ILE A 176 3.99 4.74 -13.01
C ILE A 176 4.92 5.91 -12.69
N HIS A 177 5.15 6.21 -11.40
CA HIS A 177 6.11 7.20 -10.96
C HIS A 177 7.54 6.80 -11.36
N ASP A 178 7.96 5.60 -10.98
CA ASP A 178 9.32 5.12 -11.22
C ASP A 178 9.59 5.00 -12.72
N LYS A 179 8.59 4.60 -13.50
CA LYS A 179 8.68 4.57 -14.96
C LYS A 179 8.84 5.97 -15.56
N ALA A 180 8.05 6.95 -15.10
CA ALA A 180 8.11 8.31 -15.63
C ALA A 180 9.42 9.02 -15.27
N ASP A 181 9.98 8.69 -14.11
CA ASP A 181 11.16 9.36 -13.54
C ASP A 181 12.44 8.54 -13.73
N GLU A 182 12.35 7.46 -14.52
CA GLU A 182 13.42 6.50 -14.82
C GLU A 182 14.15 5.98 -13.56
N VAL A 183 13.41 5.88 -12.45
CA VAL A 183 13.92 5.39 -11.18
C VAL A 183 14.11 3.88 -11.28
N LYS A 184 15.32 3.43 -10.98
CA LYS A 184 15.66 2.00 -10.90
C LYS A 184 16.00 1.65 -9.47
N HIS A 185 15.32 0.65 -8.94
CA HIS A 185 15.56 0.08 -7.64
C HIS A 185 16.56 -1.05 -7.75
N LYS A 186 17.75 -0.86 -7.19
CA LYS A 186 18.81 -1.88 -7.21
C LYS A 186 18.75 -2.72 -5.95
N VAL A 187 18.67 -4.03 -6.12
CA VAL A 187 18.60 -4.99 -5.02
C VAL A 187 19.77 -5.96 -5.13
N GLY A 188 20.57 -6.01 -4.08
CA GLY A 188 21.66 -6.98 -3.96
C GLY A 188 21.11 -8.37 -3.66
N VAL A 189 21.70 -9.40 -4.26
CA VAL A 189 21.45 -10.81 -3.92
C VAL A 189 22.75 -11.37 -3.36
N LEU A 190 22.74 -11.80 -2.09
CA LEU A 190 23.94 -12.36 -1.47
C LEU A 190 24.35 -13.65 -2.19
N THR A 191 25.66 -13.78 -2.43
CA THR A 191 26.30 -14.93 -3.02
C THR A 191 27.58 -15.28 -2.26
N GLY A 192 27.97 -16.55 -2.31
CA GLY A 192 29.23 -17.05 -1.75
C GLY A 192 29.03 -18.13 -0.68
N HIS A 193 27.80 -18.31 -0.19
CA HIS A 193 27.44 -19.21 0.90
C HIS A 193 26.52 -20.35 0.44
N ASP A 194 26.63 -20.79 -0.82
CA ASP A 194 25.79 -21.84 -1.45
C ASP A 194 24.28 -21.52 -1.41
N GLU A 195 23.92 -20.26 -1.60
CA GLU A 195 22.56 -19.74 -1.68
C GLU A 195 21.79 -20.27 -2.89
N MET A 196 20.47 -20.28 -2.80
CA MET A 196 19.62 -20.49 -3.98
C MET A 196 19.62 -19.22 -4.83
N LYS A 197 20.11 -19.30 -6.07
CA LYS A 197 20.15 -18.11 -6.92
C LYS A 197 18.76 -17.76 -7.44
N LEU A 198 18.43 -16.47 -7.51
CA LEU A 198 17.17 -16.00 -8.12
C LEU A 198 17.08 -16.31 -9.62
N THR A 199 18.23 -16.60 -10.26
CA THR A 199 18.35 -17.05 -11.65
C THR A 199 18.05 -18.53 -11.84
N GLU A 200 17.99 -19.33 -10.77
CA GLU A 200 17.67 -20.76 -10.88
C GLU A 200 16.19 -20.96 -11.20
N ALA A 201 15.93 -21.81 -12.19
CA ALA A 201 14.58 -22.15 -12.63
C ALA A 201 13.87 -23.21 -11.77
N ASN A 202 14.50 -23.65 -10.68
CA ASN A 202 14.01 -24.72 -9.81
C ASN A 202 12.97 -24.24 -8.80
N LEU A 203 12.69 -22.94 -8.77
CA LEU A 203 11.73 -22.31 -7.85
C LEU A 203 10.29 -22.28 -8.39
N VAL A 204 10.07 -22.73 -9.63
CA VAL A 204 8.76 -22.70 -10.32
C VAL A 204 8.45 -24.07 -10.95
N PRO A 205 7.22 -24.63 -10.81
CA PRO A 205 6.84 -25.90 -11.42
C PRO A 205 7.06 -25.92 -12.94
N ALA A 206 7.65 -27.00 -13.44
CA ALA A 206 8.20 -27.11 -14.80
C ALA A 206 7.19 -27.09 -15.96
N GLN A 207 5.89 -26.89 -15.72
CA GLN A 207 4.85 -27.04 -16.75
C GLN A 207 4.76 -25.87 -17.75
N ALA A 208 5.39 -24.71 -17.47
CA ALA A 208 5.25 -23.51 -18.31
C ALA A 208 6.58 -22.77 -18.54
N GLY A 209 7.64 -23.50 -18.91
CA GLY A 209 8.87 -22.89 -19.39
C GLY A 209 9.74 -22.25 -18.31
N LYS A 210 9.90 -22.91 -17.14
CA LYS A 210 11.01 -22.70 -16.20
C LYS A 210 11.51 -21.23 -16.04
N PRO A 211 10.64 -20.22 -15.86
CA PRO A 211 11.11 -18.87 -15.63
C PRO A 211 11.76 -18.81 -14.24
N SER A 212 12.88 -18.12 -14.12
CA SER A 212 13.51 -17.88 -12.83
C SER A 212 12.75 -16.81 -12.05
N MET A 213 12.91 -16.77 -10.73
CA MET A 213 12.29 -15.73 -9.89
C MET A 213 12.69 -14.33 -10.36
N GLN A 214 13.98 -14.15 -10.70
CA GLN A 214 14.48 -12.90 -11.26
C GLN A 214 13.77 -12.54 -12.57
N GLN A 215 13.57 -13.49 -13.48
CA GLN A 215 12.89 -13.23 -14.74
C GLN A 215 11.44 -12.80 -14.53
N ILE A 216 10.70 -13.45 -13.62
CA ILE A 216 9.32 -13.08 -13.30
C ILE A 216 9.26 -11.67 -12.73
N VAL A 217 10.14 -11.36 -11.78
CA VAL A 217 10.16 -10.04 -11.14
C VAL A 217 10.56 -8.97 -12.14
N THR A 218 11.65 -9.15 -12.90
CA THR A 218 12.08 -8.14 -13.89
C THR A 218 11.09 -7.99 -15.04
N GLN A 219 10.35 -9.03 -15.43
CA GLN A 219 9.32 -8.93 -16.46
C GLN A 219 8.10 -8.14 -15.99
N ASN A 220 7.65 -8.36 -14.75
CA ASN A 220 6.47 -7.70 -14.20
C ASN A 220 6.80 -6.33 -13.58
N PHE A 221 8.06 -6.13 -13.19
CA PHE A 221 8.54 -4.93 -12.50
C PHE A 221 9.92 -4.53 -13.07
N PRO A 222 9.96 -3.98 -14.30
CA PRO A 222 11.21 -3.68 -15.02
C PRO A 222 12.07 -2.60 -14.36
N PHE A 223 11.55 -1.95 -13.31
CA PHE A 223 12.25 -0.97 -12.50
C PHE A 223 13.12 -1.60 -11.40
N TYR A 224 12.98 -2.90 -11.10
CA TYR A 224 13.92 -3.61 -10.23
C TYR A 224 15.09 -4.19 -11.03
N ALA A 225 16.30 -3.88 -10.58
CA ALA A 225 17.54 -4.47 -11.05
C ALA A 225 18.17 -5.30 -9.92
N PHE A 226 18.64 -6.52 -10.26
CA PHE A 226 19.31 -7.40 -9.31
C PHE A 226 20.80 -7.45 -9.61
N GLU A 227 21.62 -7.35 -8.56
CA GLU A 227 23.08 -7.43 -8.65
C GLU A 227 23.59 -8.47 -7.64
N ASP A 228 24.52 -9.33 -8.07
CA ASP A 228 25.13 -10.31 -7.18
C ASP A 228 26.10 -9.59 -6.21
N VAL A 229 26.00 -9.91 -4.93
CA VAL A 229 26.83 -9.35 -3.86
C VAL A 229 27.63 -10.47 -3.24
N ASP A 230 28.96 -10.44 -3.43
CA ASP A 230 29.92 -11.32 -2.75
C ASP A 230 30.71 -10.50 -1.75
N LEU A 231 30.54 -10.81 -0.46
CA LEU A 231 31.21 -10.11 0.64
C LEU A 231 32.68 -10.52 0.82
N LYS A 232 33.14 -11.55 0.10
CA LYS A 232 34.53 -12.04 0.11
C LYS A 232 35.05 -12.28 1.53
N GLY A 233 34.27 -12.92 2.40
CA GLY A 233 34.67 -13.15 3.80
C GLY A 233 34.66 -11.89 4.68
N GLY A 234 33.99 -10.82 4.23
CA GLY A 234 33.81 -9.55 4.95
C GLY A 234 34.80 -8.45 4.56
N ASP A 235 35.69 -8.71 3.61
CA ASP A 235 36.65 -7.73 3.08
C ASP A 235 35.99 -6.77 2.08
N ALA A 236 34.90 -7.19 1.43
CA ALA A 236 34.08 -6.31 0.59
C ALA A 236 32.91 -5.71 1.38
N GLU A 237 32.60 -4.44 1.07
CA GLU A 237 31.41 -3.76 1.59
C GLU A 237 30.23 -3.94 0.63
N ILE A 238 29.01 -3.82 1.15
CA ILE A 238 27.80 -3.78 0.34
C ILE A 238 27.70 -2.37 -0.27
N ASP A 239 27.50 -2.30 -1.58
CA ASP A 239 27.37 -1.02 -2.30
C ASP A 239 26.18 -0.20 -1.75
N ASP A 240 26.44 1.04 -1.36
CA ASP A 240 25.46 1.96 -0.78
C ASP A 240 24.40 2.44 -1.80
N THR A 241 24.61 2.20 -3.09
CA THR A 241 23.63 2.45 -4.15
C THR A 241 22.52 1.40 -4.20
N LEU A 242 22.67 0.28 -3.48
CA LEU A 242 21.61 -0.72 -3.35
C LEU A 242 20.53 -0.24 -2.37
N ASP A 243 19.27 -0.45 -2.71
CA ASP A 243 18.12 -0.13 -1.85
C ASP A 243 17.85 -1.23 -0.82
N GLY A 244 18.27 -2.46 -1.13
CA GLY A 244 18.15 -3.60 -0.23
C GLY A 244 19.02 -4.78 -0.60
N LEU A 245 19.10 -5.74 0.33
CA LEU A 245 19.81 -7.00 0.20
C LEU A 245 18.84 -8.16 0.40
N ILE A 246 18.94 -9.18 -0.46
CA ILE A 246 18.21 -10.44 -0.35
C ILE A 246 19.20 -11.55 0.01
N ILE A 247 18.86 -12.35 1.01
CA ILE A 247 19.61 -13.54 1.42
C ILE A 247 18.70 -14.77 1.25
N THR A 248 19.07 -15.69 0.36
CA THR A 248 18.28 -16.88 0.01
C THR A 248 18.92 -18.16 0.51
N GLN A 249 18.47 -18.64 1.66
CA GLN A 249 18.82 -19.93 2.26
C GLN A 249 20.31 -20.29 2.10
N PRO A 250 21.20 -19.59 2.82
CA PRO A 250 22.63 -19.89 2.76
C PRO A 250 22.88 -21.32 3.25
N GLY A 251 23.62 -22.10 2.46
CA GLY A 251 24.06 -23.46 2.80
C GLY A 251 25.35 -23.51 3.62
N LYS A 252 26.11 -22.41 3.66
CA LYS A 252 27.30 -22.21 4.49
C LYS A 252 27.05 -21.13 5.54
N GLU A 253 27.80 -21.20 6.62
CA GLU A 253 27.75 -20.18 7.68
C GLU A 253 28.32 -18.85 7.15
N ILE A 254 27.56 -17.77 7.36
CA ILE A 254 28.01 -16.40 7.10
C ILE A 254 28.90 -15.98 8.27
N THR A 255 30.11 -15.52 7.98
CA THR A 255 31.11 -15.20 9.02
C THR A 255 30.71 -13.95 9.82
N GLU A 256 31.22 -13.78 11.04
CA GLU A 256 30.95 -12.57 11.85
C GLU A 256 31.34 -11.27 11.13
N LYS A 257 32.40 -11.30 10.32
CA LYS A 257 32.82 -10.12 9.55
C LYS A 257 31.77 -9.76 8.50
N GLU A 258 31.23 -10.76 7.81
CA GLU A 258 30.17 -10.57 6.81
C GLU A 258 28.86 -10.12 7.46
N LEU A 259 28.48 -10.70 8.60
CA LEU A 259 27.33 -10.25 9.39
C LEU A 259 27.47 -8.77 9.77
N ARG A 260 28.65 -8.33 10.20
CA ARG A 260 28.91 -6.90 10.47
C ARG A 260 28.72 -6.01 9.23
N ARG A 261 29.03 -6.49 8.02
CA ARG A 261 28.77 -5.74 6.77
C ARG A 261 27.27 -5.61 6.51
N ILE A 262 26.53 -6.69 6.73
CA ILE A 262 25.07 -6.70 6.60
C ILE A 262 24.43 -5.76 7.64
N ASP A 263 24.89 -5.80 8.90
CA ASP A 263 24.43 -4.90 9.95
C ASP A 263 24.68 -3.43 9.61
N GLN A 264 25.89 -3.10 9.13
CA GLN A 264 26.23 -1.75 8.68
C GLN A 264 25.29 -1.27 7.57
N PHE A 265 24.93 -2.14 6.63
CA PHE A 265 24.01 -1.81 5.54
C PHE A 265 22.59 -1.52 6.06
N VAL A 266 22.07 -2.36 6.97
CA VAL A 266 20.75 -2.15 7.61
C VAL A 266 20.74 -0.88 8.47
N LEU A 267 21.81 -0.61 9.21
CA LEU A 267 21.94 0.60 10.04
C LEU A 267 21.95 1.90 9.21
N LYS A 268 22.32 1.85 7.93
CA LYS A 268 22.17 2.97 6.98
C LYS A 268 20.71 3.19 6.54
N GLY A 269 19.75 2.42 7.07
CA GLY A 269 18.33 2.50 6.73
C GLY A 269 17.94 1.71 5.48
N LYS A 270 18.82 0.81 5.00
CA LYS A 270 18.57 -0.03 3.84
C LYS A 270 17.77 -1.28 4.23
N SER A 271 17.08 -1.87 3.24
CA SER A 271 16.18 -2.99 3.49
C SER A 271 16.92 -4.34 3.45
N LEU A 272 16.49 -5.29 4.29
CA LEU A 272 17.01 -6.66 4.31
C LEU A 272 15.86 -7.65 4.25
N ALA A 273 15.92 -8.58 3.30
CA ALA A 273 14.99 -9.69 3.18
C ALA A 273 15.75 -11.02 3.32
N ILE A 274 15.34 -11.85 4.29
CA ILE A 274 15.96 -13.14 4.58
C ILE A 274 14.94 -14.23 4.34
N PHE A 275 15.25 -15.12 3.39
CA PHE A 275 14.50 -16.34 3.13
C PHE A 275 15.28 -17.52 3.69
N ALA A 276 14.94 -17.95 4.91
CA ALA A 276 15.57 -19.09 5.55
C ALA A 276 14.54 -20.23 5.70
N SER A 277 15.00 -21.46 5.51
CA SER A 277 14.18 -22.65 5.73
C SER A 277 14.90 -23.62 6.66
N ALA A 278 14.12 -24.26 7.54
CA ALA A 278 14.59 -25.35 8.38
C ALA A 278 14.79 -26.68 7.59
N VAL A 279 14.49 -26.67 6.29
CA VAL A 279 14.65 -27.82 5.41
C VAL A 279 15.36 -27.33 4.15
N ASN A 280 16.50 -27.95 3.82
CA ASN A 280 17.21 -27.67 2.59
C ASN A 280 16.42 -28.25 1.41
N VAL A 281 15.71 -27.39 0.67
CA VAL A 281 14.96 -27.81 -0.53
C VAL A 281 15.91 -27.74 -1.73
N LYS A 282 17.08 -28.37 -1.62
CA LYS A 282 17.94 -28.65 -2.78
C LYS A 282 17.52 -29.99 -3.35
N ASP A 283 17.33 -30.04 -4.66
CA ASP A 283 17.06 -31.28 -5.36
C ASP A 283 18.22 -32.26 -5.06
N LYS A 284 17.92 -33.36 -4.35
CA LYS A 284 18.83 -34.43 -3.89
C LYS A 284 19.65 -34.21 -2.60
N ASP A 285 19.21 -33.39 -1.64
CA ASP A 285 19.79 -33.40 -0.28
C ASP A 285 18.96 -34.30 0.68
N PRO A 286 19.44 -35.52 1.05
CA PRO A 286 18.73 -36.42 1.95
C PRO A 286 18.80 -36.00 3.43
N LYS A 287 19.53 -34.93 3.78
CA LYS A 287 19.65 -34.45 5.15
C LYS A 287 18.64 -33.33 5.41
N MET A 288 17.47 -33.71 5.92
CA MET A 288 16.53 -32.80 6.57
C MET A 288 17.07 -32.37 7.95
N SER A 289 18.20 -31.69 8.00
CA SER A 289 18.67 -31.04 9.22
C SER A 289 18.86 -29.56 8.92
N ALA A 290 18.14 -28.71 9.64
CA ALA A 290 18.53 -27.32 9.77
C ALA A 290 18.71 -26.95 11.23
N THR A 291 19.66 -26.05 11.41
CA THR A 291 19.85 -25.35 12.67
C THR A 291 19.79 -23.86 12.33
N LEU A 292 18.65 -23.24 12.59
CA LEU A 292 18.53 -21.79 12.60
C LEU A 292 19.11 -21.31 13.94
N LYS A 293 20.38 -20.88 13.94
CA LYS A 293 20.92 -20.09 15.04
C LYS A 293 20.48 -18.65 14.82
N THR A 294 19.33 -18.28 15.38
CA THR A 294 19.00 -16.87 15.57
C THR A 294 19.95 -16.32 16.61
N TRP A 295 20.82 -15.38 16.23
CA TRP A 295 21.61 -14.65 17.22
C TRP A 295 20.64 -13.77 18.02
N GLY A 296 20.45 -14.14 19.29
CA GLY A 296 19.65 -13.46 20.30
C GLY A 296 20.11 -13.91 21.68
#